data_AF-A0A3N5E7B1-F1
#
_entry.id   AF-A0A3N5E7B1-F1
#
_cell.length_a   1.000
_cell.length_b   1.000
_cell.length_c   1.000
_cell.angle_alpha   90.00
_cell.angle_beta   90.00
_cell.angle_gamma   90.00
#
_symmetry.space_group_name_H-M   'P 1'
#
loop_
_entity.id
_entity.type
_entity.pdbx_description
1 polymer ?
#
loop_
_entity_poly.entity_id
_entity_poly.type
_entity_poly.pdbx_seq_one_letter_code
_entity_poly.pdbx_strand_id
1 'polypeptide(L)'
;MKFGLQISSFTWPGGAAAIGPTLGRVVRAADDAGFDSIWVMDHFFQIRGLGPPEAPMLDGQTALGFMAAHSERARLGLMVGGIHYRPPGIW
;
A
#
# COMPACT_ATOMS: atom_id res chain seq x y z
N MET A 1 22.00 -8.05 2.70
CA MET A 1 20.63 -8.48 3.05
C MET A 1 19.65 -7.43 2.56
N LYS A 2 18.48 -7.81 2.06
CA LYS A 2 17.45 -6.89 1.54
C LYS A 2 16.22 -6.95 2.44
N PHE A 3 15.61 -5.80 2.68
CA PHE A 3 14.40 -5.68 3.52
C PHE A 3 13.25 -5.08 2.71
N GLY A 4 12.05 -5.57 2.98
CA GLY A 4 10.81 -5.04 2.41
C GLY A 4 9.87 -4.54 3.52
N LEU A 5 9.12 -3.48 3.24
CA LEU A 5 8.10 -2.96 4.13
C LEU A 5 6.71 -3.33 3.60
N GLN A 6 5.88 -3.97 4.42
CA GLN A 6 4.48 -4.23 4.09
C GLN A 6 3.57 -3.30 4.90
N ILE A 7 2.69 -2.58 4.21
CA ILE A 7 1.70 -1.68 4.80
C ILE A 7 0.32 -2.31 4.64
N SER A 8 -0.17 -2.92 5.71
CA SER A 8 -1.42 -3.70 5.70
C SER A 8 -2.60 -3.00 6.39
N SER A 9 -2.39 -1.83 6.99
CA SER A 9 -3.44 -1.04 7.62
C SER A 9 -3.27 0.44 7.33
N PHE A 10 -4.39 1.09 7.03
CA PHE A 10 -4.52 2.54 6.85
C PHE A 10 -5.36 3.17 7.95
N THR A 11 -5.61 2.44 9.04
CA THR A 11 -6.31 2.95 10.22
C THR A 11 -5.34 3.77 11.06
N TRP A 12 -5.14 5.02 10.63
CA TRP A 12 -4.23 5.96 11.29
C TRP A 12 -4.98 7.10 11.97
N PRO A 13 -4.39 7.74 12.99
CA PRO A 13 -4.92 8.95 13.59
C PRO A 13 -5.20 10.03 12.53
N GLY A 14 -6.35 10.70 12.65
CA GLY A 14 -6.82 11.69 11.67
C GLY A 14 -7.75 11.12 10.58
N GLY A 15 -8.00 9.82 10.56
CA GLY A 15 -9.00 9.18 9.70
C GLY A 15 -8.66 9.29 8.21
N ALA A 16 -9.70 9.25 7.36
CA ALA A 16 -9.55 9.16 5.91
C ALA A 16 -8.68 10.28 5.30
N ALA A 17 -8.85 11.53 5.78
CA ALA A 17 -8.08 12.67 5.28
C ALA A 17 -6.57 12.55 5.56
N ALA A 18 -6.18 11.80 6.59
CA ALA A 18 -4.79 11.60 6.95
C ALA A 18 -4.11 10.45 6.18
N ILE A 19 -4.86 9.60 5.46
CA ILE A 19 -4.31 8.42 4.77
C ILE A 19 -3.27 8.82 3.72
N GLY A 20 -3.64 9.68 2.77
CA GLY A 20 -2.71 10.11 1.70
C GLY A 20 -1.42 10.74 2.25
N PRO A 21 -1.50 11.81 3.07
CA PRO A 21 -0.32 12.44 3.65
C PRO A 21 0.55 11.48 4.48
N THR A 22 -0.06 10.57 5.22
CA THR A 22 0.69 9.61 6.06
C THR A 22 1.34 8.53 5.23
N LEU A 23 0.64 7.97 4.23
CA LEU A 23 1.23 7.00 3.30
C LEU A 23 2.42 7.60 2.56
N GLY A 24 2.28 8.82 2.04
CA GLY A 24 3.36 9.52 1.35
C GLY A 24 4.60 9.72 2.23
N ARG A 25 4.41 10.05 3.52
CA ARG A 25 5.52 10.13 4.48
C ARG A 25 6.17 8.78 4.75
N VAL A 26 5.38 7.72 4.97
CA VAL A 26 5.91 6.36 5.21
C VAL A 26 6.71 5.86 4.01
N VAL A 27 6.17 6.04 2.80
CA VAL A 27 6.82 5.62 1.55
C VAL A 27 8.16 6.31 1.36
N ARG A 28 8.18 7.65 1.44
CA ARG A 28 9.42 8.43 1.32
C ARG A 28 10.44 8.03 2.39
N ALA A 29 10.02 7.89 3.64
CA ALA A 29 10.91 7.51 4.73
C ALA A 29 11.49 6.09 4.54
N ALA A 30 10.69 5.12 4.08
CA ALA A 30 11.18 3.78 3.80
C ALA A 30 12.14 3.76 2.60
N ASP A 31 11.84 4.51 1.56
CA ASP A 31 12.73 4.68 0.40
C ASP A 31 14.06 5.31 0.81
N ASP A 32 14.04 6.38 1.62
CA ASP A 32 15.22 7.09 2.17
C ASP A 32 16.03 6.22 3.14
N ALA A 33 15.38 5.32 3.87
CA ALA A 33 16.05 4.36 4.73
C ALA A 33 16.68 3.18 3.96
N GLY A 34 16.48 3.08 2.64
CA GLY A 34 17.09 2.04 1.81
C GLY A 34 16.36 0.70 1.84
N PHE A 35 15.05 0.68 2.08
CA PHE A 35 14.24 -0.52 1.84
C PHE A 35 14.29 -0.91 0.37
N ASP A 36 14.46 -2.21 0.08
CA ASP A 36 14.52 -2.71 -1.30
C ASP A 36 13.13 -2.72 -1.96
N SER A 37 12.07 -2.82 -1.15
CA SER A 37 10.70 -2.84 -1.64
C SER A 37 9.65 -2.38 -0.61
N ILE A 38 8.52 -1.87 -1.10
CA ILE A 38 7.38 -1.41 -0.31
C ILE A 38 6.10 -2.00 -0.91
N TRP A 39 5.26 -2.60 -0.06
CA TRP A 39 4.10 -3.38 -0.48
C TRP A 39 2.82 -2.91 0.20
N VAL A 40 1.71 -2.93 -0.54
CA VAL A 40 0.34 -2.80 -0.01
C VAL A 40 -0.47 -4.04 -0.39
N MET A 41 -1.63 -4.20 0.22
CA MET A 41 -2.58 -5.26 -0.12
C MET A 41 -3.55 -4.78 -1.21
N ASP A 42 -4.12 -5.70 -2.00
CA ASP A 42 -5.16 -5.41 -3.00
C ASP A 42 -6.47 -6.12 -2.63
N HIS A 43 -7.08 -5.69 -1.53
CA HIS A 43 -8.36 -6.22 -1.04
C HIS A 43 -9.43 -5.14 -1.13
N PHE A 44 -10.68 -5.52 -1.41
CA PHE A 44 -11.81 -4.58 -1.35
C PHE A 44 -12.24 -4.24 0.08
N PHE A 45 -11.98 -5.15 1.03
CA PHE A 45 -12.30 -5.03 2.44
C PHE A 45 -11.09 -5.39 3.29
N GLN A 46 -11.05 -4.92 4.53
CA GLN A 46 -9.98 -5.30 5.45
C GLN A 46 -10.03 -6.81 5.79
N ILE A 47 -8.86 -7.39 6.03
CA ILE A 47 -8.72 -8.80 6.39
C ILE A 47 -8.88 -9.02 7.89
N ARG A 48 -9.37 -10.21 8.23
CA ARG A 48 -9.45 -10.68 9.61
C ARG A 48 -8.06 -10.64 10.27
N GLY A 49 -8.00 -10.13 11.49
CA GLY A 49 -6.77 -10.00 12.28
C GLY A 49 -6.12 -8.60 12.19
N LEU A 50 -6.45 -7.80 11.17
CA LEU A 50 -6.04 -6.40 11.08
C LEU A 50 -7.15 -5.41 11.42
N GLY A 51 -8.41 -5.75 11.16
CA GLY A 51 -9.55 -4.89 11.49
C GLY A 51 -10.90 -5.43 11.01
N PRO A 52 -11.99 -4.70 11.29
CA PRO A 52 -13.31 -4.99 10.73
C PRO A 52 -13.33 -4.72 9.21
N PRO A 53 -14.18 -5.39 8.42
CA PRO A 53 -14.23 -5.24 6.95
C PRO A 53 -14.35 -3.78 6.45
N GLU A 54 -15.01 -2.92 7.24
CA GLU A 54 -15.26 -1.51 6.94
C GLU A 54 -14.07 -0.59 7.24
N ALA A 55 -13.00 -1.12 7.84
CA ALA A 55 -11.78 -0.35 8.07
C ALA A 55 -11.18 0.12 6.73
N PRO A 56 -10.50 1.28 6.70
CA PRO A 56 -9.99 1.84 5.47
C PRO A 56 -9.10 0.88 4.70
N MET A 57 -9.38 0.74 3.40
CA MET A 57 -8.62 -0.04 2.43
C MET A 57 -8.49 0.75 1.13
N LEU A 58 -7.32 0.68 0.50
CA LEU A 58 -7.06 1.36 -0.76
C LEU A 58 -7.16 0.36 -1.93
N ASP A 59 -7.63 0.82 -3.08
CA ASP A 59 -7.45 0.09 -4.34
C ASP A 59 -5.95 -0.03 -4.65
N GLY A 60 -5.47 -1.24 -4.91
CA GLY A 60 -4.05 -1.53 -5.01
C GLY A 60 -3.34 -0.75 -6.13
N GLN A 61 -3.94 -0.67 -7.32
CA GLN A 61 -3.32 0.02 -8.47
C GLN A 61 -3.20 1.53 -8.23
N THR A 62 -4.27 2.14 -7.71
CA THR A 62 -4.25 3.56 -7.36
C THR A 62 -3.25 3.85 -6.24
N ALA A 63 -3.15 2.96 -5.24
CA ALA A 63 -2.15 3.08 -4.19
C ALA A 63 -0.72 2.99 -4.73
N LEU A 64 -0.42 2.06 -5.65
CA LEU A 64 0.89 1.97 -6.29
C LEU A 64 1.25 3.22 -7.08
N GLY A 65 0.32 3.78 -7.86
CA GLY A 65 0.52 5.04 -8.56
C GLY A 65 0.83 6.20 -7.60
N PHE A 66 0.12 6.28 -6.48
CA PHE A 66 0.38 7.27 -5.44
C PHE A 66 1.75 7.07 -4.78
N MET A 67 2.11 5.83 -4.45
CA MET A 67 3.40 5.47 -3.85
C MET A 67 4.55 5.80 -4.81
N ALA A 68 4.40 5.55 -6.11
CA ALA A 68 5.41 5.88 -7.13
C ALA A 68 5.73 7.37 -7.18
N ALA A 69 4.75 8.24 -6.94
CA ALA A 69 4.97 9.69 -6.84
C ALA A 69 5.77 10.12 -5.58
N HIS A 70 5.99 9.21 -4.63
CA HIS A 70 6.61 9.48 -3.33
C HIS A 70 7.90 8.67 -3.07
N SER A 71 8.38 7.90 -4.04
CA SER A 71 9.59 7.09 -3.94
C SER A 71 10.41 7.17 -5.22
N GLU A 72 11.73 7.00 -5.12
CA GLU A 72 12.65 7.05 -6.26
C GLU A 72 13.42 5.74 -6.47
N ARG A 73 13.57 4.88 -5.45
CA ARG A 73 14.51 3.74 -5.50
C ARG A 73 13.85 2.38 -5.24
N ALA A 74 12.98 2.31 -4.23
CA ALA A 74 12.36 1.08 -3.77
C ALA A 74 11.40 0.52 -4.82
N ARG A 75 11.37 -0.81 -4.93
CA ARG A 75 10.35 -1.49 -5.76
C ARG A 75 9.00 -1.42 -5.07
N LEU A 76 7.95 -1.15 -5.82
CA LEU A 76 6.59 -1.11 -5.30
C LEU A 76 5.80 -2.33 -5.77
N GLY A 77 4.90 -2.86 -4.95
CA GLY A 77 4.05 -3.95 -5.41
C GLY A 77 2.88 -4.30 -4.50
N LEU A 78 2.06 -5.24 -4.98
CA LEU A 78 0.90 -5.77 -4.28
C LEU A 78 1.24 -7.11 -3.65
N MET A 79 0.92 -7.27 -2.36
CA MET A 79 1.10 -8.50 -1.60
C MET A 79 -0.23 -8.89 -0.94
N VAL A 80 -1.11 -9.64 -1.61
CA VAL A 80 -1.06 -10.15 -3.00
C VAL A 80 -1.98 -9.34 -3.91
N GLY A 81 -1.70 -9.34 -5.22
CA GLY A 81 -2.57 -8.72 -6.23
C GLY A 81 -3.83 -9.55 -6.50
N GLY A 82 -5.00 -8.92 -6.50
CA GLY A 82 -6.30 -9.56 -6.71
C GLY A 82 -6.60 -9.84 -8.18
N ILE A 83 -5.73 -10.57 -8.88
CA ILE A 83 -5.82 -10.76 -10.35
C ILE A 83 -7.15 -11.39 -10.81
N HIS A 84 -7.79 -12.17 -9.94
CA HIS A 84 -9.09 -12.80 -10.23
C HIS A 84 -10.24 -11.81 -10.39
N TYR A 85 -10.07 -10.56 -9.94
CA TYR A 85 -11.08 -9.51 -10.00
C TYR A 85 -10.90 -8.57 -11.19
N ARG A 86 -9.87 -8.77 -12.03
CA ARG A 86 -9.52 -7.88 -13.16
C ARG A 86 -9.50 -8.67 -14.47
N PRO A 87 -10.08 -8.15 -15.57
CA PRO A 87 -9.97 -8.76 -16.89
C PRO A 87 -8.51 -9.00 -17.33
N PRO A 88 -8.22 -10.13 -18.02
CA PRO A 88 -6.88 -10.43 -18.51
C PRO A 88 -6.46 -9.39 -19.55
N GLY A 89 -5.57 -8.47 -19.17
CA GLY A 89 -5.05 -7.40 -20.04
C GLY A 89 -5.18 -5.99 -19.48
N ILE A 90 -5.90 -5.78 -18.37
CA ILE A 90 -6.01 -4.47 -17.70
C ILE A 90 -5.38 -4.46 -16.31
N TRP A 91 -4.08 -4.78 -16.28
CA TRP A 91 -3.26 -4.65 -15.08
C TRP A 91 -2.55 -3.31 -15.02
#